data_AF-A0A3M1SAV1-F1
#
_entry.id   AF-A0A3M1SAV1-F1
#
_cell.length_a   1.000
_cell.length_b   1.000
_cell.length_c   1.000
_cell.angle_alpha   90.00
_cell.angle_beta   90.00
_cell.angle_gamma   90.00
#
_symmetry.space_group_name_H-M   'P 1'
#
loop_
_entity.id
_entity.type
_entity.pdbx_description
1 polymer ?
#
loop_
_entity_poly.entity_id
_entity_poly.type
_entity_poly.pdbx_seq_one_letter_code
_entity_poly.pdbx_strand_id
1 'polypeptide(L)' 'MSDFFQDDEVLGKAYDSRLMKRLLKYVRPYQGYIILAIFLNIVTAALEPVRPYLTKVAVDNYIAIGDSKGLISIILLI' A
#
# COMPACT_ATOMS: atom_id res chain seq x y z
N MET A 1 -27.92 23.85 -7.98
CA MET A 1 -27.42 23.34 -6.69
C MET A 1 -28.21 22.13 -6.16
N SER A 2 -29.37 21.79 -6.75
CA SER A 2 -30.21 20.64 -6.36
C SER A 2 -29.88 19.32 -7.08
N ASP A 3 -29.18 19.35 -8.21
CA ASP A 3 -28.83 18.12 -8.98
C ASP A 3 -27.83 17.20 -8.23
N PHE A 4 -26.86 17.76 -7.52
CA PHE A 4 -25.84 16.97 -6.81
C PHE A 4 -26.41 16.03 -5.75
N PHE A 5 -27.45 16.46 -5.03
CA PHE A 5 -28.08 15.65 -3.98
C PHE A 5 -28.96 14.54 -4.56
N GLN A 6 -29.55 14.75 -5.75
CA GLN A 6 -30.41 13.77 -6.40
C GLN A 6 -29.59 12.65 -7.05
N ASP A 7 -28.43 12.99 -7.62
CA ASP A 7 -27.46 11.99 -8.10
C ASP A 7 -26.94 11.13 -6.94
N ASP A 8 -26.55 11.70 -5.80
CA ASP A 8 -26.09 10.94 -4.63
C ASP A 8 -27.19 10.02 -4.05
N GLU A 9 -28.46 10.47 -4.04
CA GLU A 9 -29.60 9.69 -3.52
C GLU A 9 -30.02 8.56 -4.48
N VAL A 10 -29.90 8.77 -5.80
CA VAL A 10 -30.06 7.73 -6.83
C VAL A 10 -28.89 6.74 -6.79
N LEU A 11 -27.66 7.22 -6.56
CA LEU A 11 -26.47 6.38 -6.40
C LEU A 11 -26.55 5.51 -5.14
N GLY A 12 -27.11 5.99 -4.04
CA GLY A 12 -27.34 5.20 -2.82
C GLY A 12 -28.30 4.01 -3.04
N LYS A 13 -29.30 4.14 -3.92
CA LYS A 13 -30.19 3.05 -4.34
C LYS A 13 -29.61 2.17 -5.46
N ALA A 14 -28.80 2.75 -6.35
CA ALA A 14 -28.15 2.04 -7.46
C ALA A 14 -26.89 1.27 -7.04
N TYR A 15 -26.25 1.63 -5.94
CA TYR A 15 -25.29 0.81 -5.22
C TYR A 15 -26.02 -0.34 -4.52
N ASP A 16 -26.64 -1.20 -5.31
CA ASP A 16 -27.33 -2.37 -4.81
C ASP A 16 -26.28 -3.33 -4.24
N SER A 17 -26.14 -3.31 -2.91
CA SER A 17 -25.26 -4.22 -2.18
C SER A 17 -25.47 -5.69 -2.58
N ARG A 18 -26.69 -6.04 -3.04
CA ARG A 18 -27.03 -7.34 -3.61
C ARG A 18 -26.35 -7.58 -4.96
N LEU A 19 -26.31 -6.59 -5.85
CA LEU A 19 -25.57 -6.63 -7.11
C LEU A 19 -24.07 -6.75 -6.85
N MET A 20 -23.55 -5.98 -5.89
CA MET A 20 -22.14 -5.99 -5.55
C MET A 20 -21.70 -7.35 -4.98
N LYS A 21 -22.56 -7.99 -4.18
CA LYS A 21 -22.36 -9.38 -3.73
C LYS A 21 -22.36 -10.39 -4.88
N ARG A 22 -23.13 -10.17 -5.95
CA ARG A 22 -23.10 -11.01 -7.16
C ARG A 22 -21.79 -10.81 -7.93
N LEU A 23 -21.28 -9.59 -8.03
CA LEU A 23 -19.99 -9.30 -8.65
C LEU A 23 -18.84 -9.96 -7.88
N LEU A 24 -18.84 -9.85 -6.55
CA LEU A 24 -17.87 -10.54 -5.69
C LEU A 24 -17.91 -12.07 -5.86
N LYS A 25 -19.05 -12.66 -6.25
CA LYS A 25 -19.14 -14.09 -6.59
C LYS A 25 -18.37 -14.44 -7.86
N TYR A 26 -18.29 -13.54 -8.85
CA TYR A 26 -17.45 -13.73 -10.04
C TYR A 26 -15.96 -13.53 -9.77
N VAL A 27 -15.64 -12.79 -8.70
CA VAL A 27 -14.27 -12.60 -8.22
C VAL A 27 -13.76 -13.82 -7.43
N ARG A 28 -14.65 -14.67 -6.89
CA ARG A 28 -14.30 -15.90 -6.14
C ARG A 28 -13.19 -16.77 -6.76
N PRO A 29 -13.20 -17.14 -8.05
CA PRO A 29 -12.14 -17.96 -8.63
C PRO A 29 -10.75 -17.29 -8.58
N TYR A 30 -10.68 -15.97 -8.43
CA TYR A 30 -9.43 -15.20 -8.35
C TYR A 30 -9.05 -14.81 -6.91
N GLN A 31 -9.71 -15.38 -5.89
CA GLN A 31 -9.42 -15.06 -4.49
C GLN A 31 -7.96 -15.31 -4.11
N GLY A 32 -7.31 -16.31 -4.69
CA GLY A 32 -5.87 -16.56 -4.46
C GLY A 32 -5.00 -15.37 -4.88
N TYR A 33 -5.25 -14.79 -6.07
CA TYR A 33 -4.53 -13.61 -6.55
C TYR A 33 -4.81 -12.37 -5.71
N ILE A 34 -6.05 -12.20 -5.24
CA ILE A 34 -6.42 -11.07 -4.38
C ILE A 34 -5.74 -11.19 -3.01
N ILE A 35 -5.75 -12.37 -2.41
CA ILE A 35 -5.06 -12.62 -1.14
C ILE A 35 -3.56 -12.39 -1.32
N LEU A 36 -2.97 -12.87 -2.41
CA LEU A 36 -1.56 -12.63 -2.73
C LEU A 36 -1.26 -11.14 -2.89
N ALA A 37 -2.12 -10.40 -3.61
CA ALA A 37 -1.96 -8.96 -3.80
C ALA A 37 -2.08 -8.19 -2.48
N ILE A 38 -3.05 -8.54 -1.63
CA ILE A 38 -3.21 -7.96 -0.28
C ILE A 38 -1.97 -8.26 0.57
N PHE A 39 -1.49 -9.51 0.55
CA PHE A 39 -0.30 -9.91 1.29
C PHE A 39 0.93 -9.13 0.83
N LEU A 40 1.17 -9.05 -0.49
CA LEU A 40 2.24 -8.24 -1.07
C LEU A 40 2.14 -6.77 -0.69
N ASN A 41 0.92 -6.22 -0.66
CA ASN A 41 0.69 -4.85 -0.24
C ASN A 41 1.08 -4.63 1.23
N ILE A 42 0.68 -5.53 2.13
CA ILE A 42 1.06 -5.48 3.55
C ILE A 42 2.58 -5.57 3.70
N VAL A 43 3.24 -6.50 2.99
CA VAL A 43 4.70 -6.63 2.99
C VAL A 43 5.35 -5.33 2.52
N THR A 44 4.81 -4.72 1.46
CA THR A 44 5.33 -3.46 0.91
C THR A 44 5.19 -2.32 1.92
N ALA A 45 4.02 -2.18 2.54
CA ALA A 45 3.78 -1.19 3.60
C ALA A 45 4.69 -1.41 4.82
N ALA A 46 5.00 -2.66 5.17
CA ALA A 46 5.97 -2.98 6.21
C ALA A 46 7.42 -2.68 5.82
N LEU A 47 7.74 -2.68 4.52
CA LEU A 47 9.05 -2.31 3.98
C LEU A 47 9.26 -0.79 3.84
N GLU A 48 8.19 0.01 3.72
CA GLU A 48 8.29 1.48 3.69
C GLU A 48 9.10 2.09 4.86
N PRO A 49 8.92 1.67 6.14
CA PRO A 49 9.70 2.18 7.25
C PRO A 49 11.16 1.69 7.27
N VAL A 50 11.53 0.71 6.45
CA VAL A 50 12.92 0.23 6.36
C VAL A 50 13.84 1.34 5.83
N ARG A 51 13.37 2.16 4.88
CA ARG A 51 14.14 3.28 4.32
C ARG A 51 14.57 4.31 5.37
N PRO A 52 13.67 4.95 6.14
CA PRO A 52 14.06 5.91 7.16
C PRO A 52 14.89 5.27 8.29
N TYR A 53 14.66 3.99 8.60
CA TYR A 53 15.49 3.25 9.55
C TYR A 53 16.93 3.09 9.07
N LEU A 54 17.11 2.68 7.81
CA LEU A 54 18.44 2.58 7.18
C LEU A 54 19.13 3.94 7.09
N THR A 55 18.39 5.02 6.77
CA THR A 55 18.92 6.38 6.79
C THR A 55 19.40 6.78 8.18
N LYS A 56 18.65 6.43 9.24
CA LYS A 56 19.09 6.68 10.62
C LYS A 56 20.41 5.95 10.93
N VAL A 57 20.50 4.67 10.58
CA VAL A 57 21.72 3.87 10.78
C VAL A 57 22.90 4.43 9.97
N ALA A 58 22.66 4.88 8.74
CA ALA A 58 23.67 5.53 7.90
C ALA A 58 24.24 6.79 8.57
N VAL A 59 23.37 7.64 9.11
CA VAL A 59 23.78 8.88 9.80
C VAL A 59 24.53 8.55 11.09
N ASP A 60 23.96 7.70 11.96
CA ASP A 60 24.50 7.44 13.30
C ASP A 60 25.80 6.64 13.28
N ASN A 61 25.94 5.64 12.41
CA ASN A 61 27.10 4.73 12.43
C ASN A 61 28.15 5.01 11.35
N TYR A 62 27.80 5.65 10.24
CA TYR A 62 28.75 5.84 9.13
C TYR A 62 29.18 7.30 8.96
N ILE A 63 28.25 8.25 9.09
CA ILE A 63 28.60 9.68 9.01
C ILE A 63 29.33 10.14 10.28
N ALA A 64 28.91 9.68 11.47
CA ALA A 64 29.55 10.07 12.73
C ALA A 64 30.95 9.47 12.94
N ILE A 65 31.26 8.33 12.30
CA ILE A 65 32.52 7.57 12.47
C ILE A 65 33.48 7.76 11.28
N GLY A 66 33.00 8.30 10.15
CA GLY A 66 33.83 8.58 8.96
C GLY A 66 34.12 7.37 8.07
N ASP A 67 33.39 6.26 8.24
CA ASP A 67 33.56 5.05 7.42
C ASP A 67 32.74 5.16 6.12
N SER A 68 33.45 5.54 5.06
CA SER A 68 32.91 5.77 3.72
C SER A 68 32.50 4.50 2.98
N LYS A 69 33.02 3.31 3.34
CA LYS A 69 32.72 2.06 2.63
C LYS A 69 31.35 1.49 3.00
N GLY A 70 30.98 1.50 4.27
CA GLY A 70 29.67 1.00 4.67
C GLY A 70 28.53 2.00 4.40
N LEU A 71 28.84 3.30 4.30
CA LEU A 71 27.89 4.30 3.82
C LEU A 71 27.43 4.00 2.38
N ILE A 72 28.36 3.63 1.48
CA ILE A 72 28.04 3.27 0.09
C ILE A 72 27.15 2.01 0.04
N SER A 73 27.37 1.02 0.90
CA SER A 73 26.56 -0.20 0.91
C SER A 73 25.11 0.04 1.36
N ILE A 74 24.86 1.01 2.25
CA ILE A 74 23.49 1.37 2.67
C ILE A 74 22.82 2.24 1.61
N ILE A 75 23.55 3.18 1.00
CA ILE A 75 23.01 4.00 -0.11
C ILE A 75 22.60 3.12 -1.29
N LEU A 76 23.35 2.06 -1.59
CA LEU A 76 23.05 1.15 -2.69
C LEU A 76 21.87 0.21 -2.40
N LEU A 77 21.48 0.08 -1.13
CA LEU A 77 20.39 -0.77 -0.65
C LEU A 77 19.06 0.02 -0.45
N ILE A 78 19.13 1.35 -0.34
CA ILE A 78 17.99 2.27 -0.28
C ILE A 78 17.40 2.50 -1.69
#